data_AF-A0A916FW69-F1
#
_entry.id   AF-A0A916FW69-F1
#
_cell.length_a   1.000
_cell.length_b   1.000
_cell.length_c   1.000
_cell.angle_alpha   90.00
_cell.angle_beta   90.00
_cell.angle_gamma   90.00
#
_symmetry.space_group_name_H-M   'P 1'
#
loop_
_entity.id
_entity.type
_entity.pdbx_description
1 polymer ?
#
loop_
_entity_poly.entity_id
_entity_poly.type
_entity_poly.pdbx_seq_one_letter_code
_entity_poly.pdbx_strand_id
1 'polypeptide(L)'
;VGSGTIYLYFENKDVLIAEIYKDIEDRIFSLIMEGYAPEKPVRERFLHLGTALLRYFIENPLDFRYLEQFHNSPYGVGVRKDNMLGQKRSCNVYRELLEVGVDGQVMKNLPLAILFALAFGPLLTVARDHILSFISLDDSLIARTVEACWDGIRR
;
A
#
# COMPACT_ATOMS: atom_id res chain seq x y z
N VAL A 1 -23.72 12.58 -16.84
CA VAL A 1 -24.04 11.14 -17.02
C VAL A 1 -25.31 10.81 -16.25
N GLY A 2 -26.26 10.09 -16.86
CA GLY A 2 -27.53 9.70 -16.21
C GLY A 2 -27.34 8.47 -15.30
N SER A 3 -28.17 8.32 -14.27
CA SER A 3 -28.09 7.17 -13.34
C SER A 3 -28.24 5.82 -14.04
N GLY A 4 -28.95 5.73 -15.17
CA GLY A 4 -29.08 4.49 -15.94
C GLY A 4 -27.81 4.06 -16.67
N THR A 5 -26.95 5.01 -17.07
CA THR A 5 -25.72 4.71 -17.83
C THR A 5 -24.66 3.99 -17.01
N ILE A 6 -24.62 4.17 -15.68
CA ILE A 6 -23.62 3.49 -14.83
C ILE A 6 -23.92 1.99 -14.69
N TYR A 7 -25.22 1.62 -14.68
CA TYR A 7 -25.64 0.22 -14.57
C TYR A 7 -25.52 -0.57 -15.87
N LEU A 8 -25.19 0.09 -16.99
CA LEU A 8 -24.77 -0.60 -18.22
C LEU A 8 -23.37 -1.21 -18.08
N TYR A 9 -22.52 -0.60 -17.24
CA TYR A 9 -21.14 -1.03 -17.03
C TYR A 9 -20.97 -1.86 -15.77
N PHE A 10 -21.80 -1.62 -14.75
CA PHE A 10 -21.71 -2.29 -13.46
C PHE A 10 -23.07 -2.86 -13.06
N GLU A 11 -23.11 -4.15 -12.75
CA GLU A 11 -24.35 -4.83 -12.35
C GLU A 11 -25.02 -4.16 -11.14
N ASN A 12 -24.23 -3.72 -10.16
CA ASN A 12 -24.72 -3.03 -8.97
C ASN A 12 -23.62 -2.17 -8.32
N LYS A 13 -23.98 -1.48 -7.22
CA LYS A 13 -23.06 -0.62 -6.45
C LYS A 13 -21.88 -1.42 -5.86
N ASP A 14 -22.09 -2.65 -5.44
CA ASP A 14 -21.04 -3.47 -4.82
C ASP A 14 -19.96 -3.83 -5.83
N VAL A 15 -20.38 -4.18 -7.06
CA VAL A 15 -19.46 -4.41 -8.19
C VAL A 15 -18.68 -3.14 -8.52
N LEU A 16 -19.35 -1.99 -8.61
CA LEU A 16 -18.67 -0.71 -8.85
C LEU A 16 -17.61 -0.41 -7.76
N ILE A 17 -17.94 -0.61 -6.48
CA ILE A 17 -17.00 -0.42 -5.38
C ILE A 17 -15.80 -1.37 -5.51
N ALA A 18 -16.02 -2.65 -5.80
CA ALA A 18 -14.93 -3.60 -5.97
C ALA A 18 -14.02 -3.26 -7.17
N GLU A 19 -14.59 -2.83 -8.30
CA GLU A 19 -13.83 -2.48 -9.51
C GLU A 19 -13.00 -1.20 -9.32
N ILE A 20 -13.51 -0.19 -8.61
CA ILE A 20 -12.70 1.01 -8.27
C ILE A 20 -11.51 0.63 -7.40
N TYR A 21 -11.72 -0.21 -6.38
CA TYR A 21 -10.63 -0.70 -5.54
C TYR A 21 -9.55 -1.42 -6.35
N LYS A 22 -9.98 -2.31 -7.27
CA LYS A 22 -9.08 -3.06 -8.14
C LYS A 22 -8.32 -2.15 -9.11
N ASP A 23 -8.98 -1.18 -9.73
CA ASP A 23 -8.32 -0.20 -10.61
C ASP A 23 -7.20 0.56 -9.88
N ILE A 24 -7.48 1.02 -8.65
CA ILE A 24 -6.49 1.70 -7.83
C ILE A 24 -5.35 0.75 -7.45
N GLU A 25 -5.64 -0.49 -7.05
CA GLU A 25 -4.61 -1.50 -6.77
C GLU A 25 -3.71 -1.77 -7.98
N ASP A 26 -4.28 -1.88 -9.18
CA ASP A 26 -3.54 -2.15 -10.42
C ASP A 26 -2.65 -0.96 -10.81
N ARG A 27 -3.13 0.28 -10.61
CA ARG A 27 -2.33 1.51 -10.81
C ARG A 27 -1.17 1.60 -9.81
N ILE A 28 -1.42 1.34 -8.53
CA ILE A 28 -0.36 1.29 -7.49
C ILE A 28 0.65 0.21 -7.85
N PHE A 29 0.19 -1.00 -8.17
CA PHE A 29 1.07 -2.12 -8.48
C PHE A 29 1.97 -1.83 -9.67
N SER A 30 1.41 -1.27 -10.75
CA SER A 30 2.18 -0.90 -11.92
C SER A 30 3.31 0.08 -11.55
N LEU A 31 2.99 1.11 -10.78
CA LEU A 31 3.95 2.14 -10.38
C LEU A 31 5.04 1.63 -9.43
N ILE A 32 4.70 0.82 -8.42
CA ILE A 32 5.72 0.32 -7.48
C ILE A 32 6.67 -0.70 -8.11
N MET A 33 6.22 -1.37 -9.18
CA MET A 33 7.03 -2.34 -9.93
C MET A 33 7.97 -1.68 -10.94
N GLU A 34 7.74 -0.41 -11.32
CA GLU A 34 8.67 0.33 -12.16
C GLU A 34 10.04 0.44 -11.48
N GLY A 35 11.09 -0.07 -12.13
CA GLY A 35 12.45 -0.07 -11.58
C GLY A 35 12.68 -1.01 -10.40
N TYR A 36 11.69 -1.82 -10.02
CA TYR A 36 11.84 -2.82 -8.96
C TYR A 36 12.74 -3.97 -9.42
N ALA A 37 13.75 -4.28 -8.62
CA ALA A 37 14.76 -5.31 -8.91
C ALA A 37 14.79 -6.35 -7.75
N PRO A 38 14.20 -7.55 -7.93
CA PRO A 38 14.12 -8.59 -6.90
C PRO A 38 15.47 -9.07 -6.37
N GLU A 39 16.53 -8.98 -7.17
CA GLU A 39 17.90 -9.38 -6.88
C GLU A 39 18.65 -8.42 -5.95
N LYS A 40 18.11 -7.20 -5.74
CA LYS A 40 18.71 -6.22 -4.84
C LYS A 40 18.57 -6.61 -3.36
N PRO A 41 19.43 -6.08 -2.48
CA PRO A 41 19.28 -6.25 -1.04
C PRO A 41 17.87 -5.86 -0.55
N VAL A 42 17.36 -6.59 0.44
CA VAL A 42 16.01 -6.39 1.02
C VAL A 42 15.77 -4.94 1.43
N ARG A 43 16.78 -4.27 1.99
CA ARG A 43 16.70 -2.85 2.34
C ARG A 43 16.43 -1.98 1.11
N GLU A 44 17.16 -2.16 0.02
CA GLU A 44 16.96 -1.35 -1.19
C GLU A 44 15.58 -1.58 -1.80
N ARG A 45 15.13 -2.84 -1.83
CA ARG A 45 13.77 -3.20 -2.26
C ARG A 45 12.71 -2.53 -1.39
N PHE A 46 12.90 -2.50 -0.07
CA PHE A 46 12.00 -1.83 0.87
C PHE A 46 11.93 -0.31 0.60
N LEU A 47 13.09 0.34 0.49
CA LEU A 47 13.15 1.79 0.26
C LEU A 47 12.50 2.17 -1.06
N HIS A 48 12.72 1.38 -2.11
CA HIS A 48 12.07 1.56 -3.42
C HIS A 48 10.55 1.53 -3.29
N LEU A 49 10.01 0.43 -2.76
CA LEU A 49 8.57 0.23 -2.66
C LEU A 49 7.91 1.25 -1.72
N GLY A 50 8.51 1.52 -0.56
CA GLY A 50 7.99 2.51 0.40
C GLY A 50 7.97 3.93 -0.16
N THR A 51 9.02 4.32 -0.90
CA THR A 51 9.10 5.64 -1.54
C THR A 51 8.06 5.77 -2.65
N ALA A 52 7.96 4.77 -3.53
CA ALA A 52 7.00 4.76 -4.62
C ALA A 52 5.54 4.82 -4.10
N LEU A 53 5.24 4.04 -3.05
CA LEU A 53 3.93 4.04 -2.42
C LEU A 53 3.57 5.39 -1.79
N LEU A 54 4.48 5.97 -1.00
CA LEU A 54 4.23 7.25 -0.34
C LEU A 54 4.04 8.37 -1.37
N ARG A 55 4.87 8.41 -2.41
CA ARG A 55 4.76 9.37 -3.51
C ARG A 55 3.42 9.23 -4.23
N TYR A 56 3.01 8.01 -4.56
CA TYR A 56 1.72 7.78 -5.20
C TYR A 56 0.55 8.36 -4.40
N PHE A 57 0.52 8.13 -3.08
CA PHE A 57 -0.60 8.61 -2.26
C PHE A 57 -0.69 10.13 -2.18
N ILE A 58 0.44 10.83 -2.06
CA ILE A 58 0.42 12.30 -2.01
C ILE A 58 0.09 12.93 -3.36
N GLU A 59 0.46 12.28 -4.47
CA GLU A 59 0.13 12.72 -5.83
C GLU A 59 -1.33 12.38 -6.22
N ASN A 60 -1.92 11.35 -5.60
CA ASN A 60 -3.26 10.86 -5.91
C ASN A 60 -4.18 10.87 -4.66
N PRO A 61 -4.52 12.04 -4.11
CA PRO A 61 -5.25 12.15 -2.84
C PRO A 61 -6.68 11.57 -2.88
N LEU A 62 -7.31 11.51 -4.06
CA LEU A 62 -8.64 10.90 -4.20
C LEU A 62 -8.56 9.38 -4.08
N ASP A 63 -7.56 8.75 -4.70
CA ASP A 63 -7.32 7.31 -4.60
C ASP A 63 -6.99 6.94 -3.15
N PHE A 64 -6.12 7.72 -2.49
CA PHE A 64 -5.81 7.53 -1.07
C PHE A 64 -7.08 7.57 -0.19
N ARG A 65 -7.89 8.63 -0.31
CA ARG A 65 -9.13 8.77 0.48
C ARG A 65 -10.14 7.65 0.20
N TYR A 66 -10.20 7.17 -1.05
CA TYR A 66 -11.04 6.04 -1.41
C TYR A 66 -10.57 4.76 -0.70
N LEU A 67 -9.27 4.45 -0.77
CA LEU A 67 -8.69 3.27 -0.11
C LEU A 67 -8.90 3.30 1.40
N GLU A 68 -8.72 4.46 2.04
CA GLU A 68 -8.99 4.61 3.47
C GLU A 68 -10.44 4.26 3.83
N GLN A 69 -11.39 4.76 3.06
CA GLN A 69 -12.81 4.45 3.27
C GLN A 69 -13.11 2.99 2.97
N PHE A 70 -12.56 2.46 1.88
CA PHE A 70 -12.76 1.07 1.47
C PHE A 70 -12.25 0.10 2.54
N HIS A 71 -11.02 0.29 3.04
CA HIS A 71 -10.42 -0.59 4.06
C HIS A 71 -11.14 -0.52 5.42
N ASN A 72 -11.78 0.60 5.73
CA ASN A 72 -12.61 0.76 6.94
C ASN A 72 -14.08 0.38 6.75
N SER A 73 -14.47 -0.09 5.56
CA SER A 73 -15.82 -0.57 5.25
C SER A 73 -15.93 -2.09 5.35
N PRO A 74 -17.16 -2.65 5.36
CA PRO A 74 -17.35 -4.11 5.30
C PRO A 74 -16.68 -4.78 4.08
N TYR A 75 -16.56 -4.08 2.94
CA TYR A 75 -15.89 -4.59 1.75
C TYR A 75 -14.39 -4.84 2.01
N GLY A 76 -13.73 -3.89 2.68
CA GLY A 76 -12.31 -3.98 3.04
C GLY A 76 -11.99 -5.07 4.06
N VAL A 77 -12.91 -5.35 4.99
CA VAL A 77 -12.76 -6.45 5.97
C VAL A 77 -12.64 -7.80 5.27
N GLY A 78 -13.45 -8.03 4.24
CA GLY A 78 -13.38 -9.24 3.41
C GLY A 78 -12.02 -9.38 2.72
N VAL A 79 -11.59 -8.32 2.01
CA VAL A 79 -10.28 -8.30 1.32
C VAL A 79 -9.12 -8.52 2.29
N ARG A 80 -9.13 -7.87 3.46
CA ARG A 80 -8.08 -8.03 4.46
C ARG A 80 -8.01 -9.47 4.99
N LYS A 81 -9.16 -10.10 5.22
CA LYS A 81 -9.23 -11.50 5.65
C LYS A 81 -8.65 -12.42 4.59
N ASP A 82 -9.03 -12.23 3.33
CA ASP A 82 -8.52 -13.03 2.21
C ASP A 82 -7.00 -12.87 2.05
N ASN A 83 -6.49 -11.64 2.17
CA ASN A 83 -5.05 -11.35 2.11
C ASN A 83 -4.29 -11.98 3.27
N MET A 84 -4.85 -11.99 4.49
CA MET A 84 -4.25 -12.66 5.65
C MET A 84 -4.23 -14.18 5.49
N LEU A 85 -5.26 -14.75 4.88
CA LEU A 85 -5.37 -16.19 4.62
C LEU A 85 -4.61 -16.63 3.35
N GLY A 86 -3.94 -15.71 2.64
CA GLY A 86 -3.21 -16.00 1.40
C GLY A 86 -4.10 -16.37 0.22
N GLN A 87 -5.40 -16.06 0.28
CA GLN A 87 -6.39 -16.46 -0.72
C GLN A 87 -6.50 -15.48 -1.89
N LYS A 88 -6.08 -14.21 -1.69
CA LYS A 88 -6.02 -13.19 -2.75
C LYS A 88 -4.58 -12.84 -3.12
N ARG A 89 -4.35 -12.66 -4.42
CA ARG A 89 -3.06 -12.32 -5.05
C ARG A 89 -2.66 -10.85 -4.92
N SER A 90 -3.48 -9.96 -4.34
CA SER A 90 -3.16 -8.53 -4.40
C SER A 90 -1.91 -8.19 -3.59
N CYS A 91 -0.95 -7.55 -4.26
CA CYS A 91 0.35 -7.09 -3.75
C CYS A 91 1.23 -8.14 -3.03
N ASN A 92 1.46 -9.29 -3.68
CA ASN A 92 2.40 -10.32 -3.20
C ASN A 92 3.83 -9.78 -2.94
N VAL A 93 4.23 -8.71 -3.64
CA VAL A 93 5.60 -8.16 -3.54
C VAL A 93 5.99 -7.69 -2.14
N TYR A 94 5.07 -7.07 -1.38
CA TYR A 94 5.36 -6.63 -0.02
C TYR A 94 5.43 -7.82 0.95
N ARG A 95 4.53 -8.79 0.77
CA ARG A 95 4.54 -10.03 1.57
C ARG A 95 5.85 -10.77 1.37
N GLU A 96 6.22 -11.03 0.12
CA GLU A 96 7.46 -11.71 -0.25
C GLU A 96 8.68 -10.98 0.32
N LEU A 97 8.72 -9.65 0.20
CA LEU A 97 9.80 -8.84 0.78
C LEU A 97 9.96 -9.07 2.29
N LEU A 98 8.84 -9.04 3.02
CA LEU A 98 8.85 -9.23 4.48
C LEU A 98 9.21 -10.67 4.86
N GLU A 99 8.69 -11.67 4.14
CA GLU A 99 9.02 -13.09 4.33
C GLU A 99 10.52 -13.34 4.12
N VAL A 100 11.07 -12.89 2.98
CA VAL A 100 12.51 -12.96 2.68
C VAL A 100 13.33 -12.21 3.75
N GLY A 101 12.82 -11.07 4.22
CA GLY A 101 13.48 -10.27 5.25
C GLY A 101 13.57 -10.97 6.61
N VAL A 102 12.51 -11.68 7.01
CA VAL A 102 12.46 -12.46 8.25
C VAL A 102 13.33 -13.70 8.13
N ASP A 103 13.19 -14.47 7.04
CA ASP A 103 13.96 -15.70 6.80
C ASP A 103 15.46 -15.41 6.70
N GLY A 104 15.83 -14.31 6.04
CA GLY A 104 17.21 -13.83 5.94
C GLY A 104 17.73 -13.14 7.20
N GLN A 105 16.96 -13.08 8.28
CA GLN A 105 17.32 -12.46 9.57
C GLN A 105 17.71 -10.97 9.47
N VAL A 106 17.30 -10.27 8.42
CA VAL A 106 17.54 -8.83 8.24
C VAL A 106 16.41 -7.99 8.84
N MET A 107 15.24 -8.59 9.07
CA MET A 107 14.12 -7.99 9.81
C MET A 107 13.89 -8.67 11.15
N LYS A 108 13.17 -7.97 12.03
CA LYS A 108 12.71 -8.49 13.31
C LYS A 108 11.82 -9.72 13.09
N ASN A 109 11.98 -10.74 13.93
CA ASN A 109 11.14 -11.93 13.92
C ASN A 109 9.78 -11.64 14.57
N LEU A 110 8.86 -11.05 13.80
CA LEU A 110 7.50 -10.70 14.21
C LEU A 110 6.49 -11.24 13.19
N PRO A 111 5.22 -11.45 13.59
CA PRO A 111 4.17 -11.80 12.63
C PRO A 111 4.10 -10.76 11.50
N LEU A 112 3.94 -11.22 10.25
CA LEU A 112 3.91 -10.34 9.07
C LEU A 112 2.92 -9.17 9.23
N ALA A 113 1.74 -9.43 9.82
CA ALA A 113 0.74 -8.39 10.08
C ALA A 113 1.29 -7.23 10.95
N ILE A 114 2.16 -7.52 11.91
CA ILE A 114 2.81 -6.51 12.75
C ILE A 114 3.93 -5.80 11.97
N LEU A 115 4.71 -6.53 11.17
CA LEU A 115 5.72 -5.93 10.30
C LEU A 115 5.09 -4.98 9.28
N PHE A 116 3.97 -5.36 8.66
CA PHE A 116 3.19 -4.49 7.78
C PHE A 116 2.74 -3.20 8.49
N ALA A 117 2.21 -3.32 9.70
CA ALA A 117 1.74 -2.17 10.47
C ALA A 117 2.89 -1.20 10.81
N LEU A 118 4.05 -1.72 11.21
CA LEU A 118 5.23 -0.91 11.53
C LEU A 118 5.87 -0.31 10.27
N ALA A 119 5.91 -1.07 9.17
CA ALA A 119 6.51 -0.65 7.91
C ALA A 119 5.71 0.44 7.20
N PHE A 120 4.39 0.27 7.07
CA PHE A 120 3.56 1.09 6.17
C PHE A 120 2.55 1.97 6.91
N GLY A 121 2.19 1.64 8.16
CA GLY A 121 1.26 2.44 8.96
C GLY A 121 1.70 3.91 9.13
N PRO A 122 2.97 4.20 9.45
CA PRO A 122 3.47 5.57 9.49
C PRO A 122 3.41 6.27 8.13
N LEU A 123 3.72 5.57 7.02
CA LEU A 123 3.65 6.12 5.66
C LEU A 123 2.23 6.59 5.31
N LEU A 124 1.21 5.78 5.61
CA LEU A 124 -0.19 6.17 5.41
C LEU A 124 -0.58 7.38 6.24
N THR A 125 -0.05 7.48 7.47
CA THR A 125 -0.36 8.58 8.38
C THR A 125 0.22 9.89 7.87
N VAL A 126 1.51 9.90 7.50
CA VAL A 126 2.13 11.13 6.97
C VAL A 126 1.59 11.52 5.60
N ALA A 127 1.18 10.55 4.77
CA ALA A 127 0.49 10.84 3.52
C ALA A 127 -0.81 11.60 3.77
N ARG A 128 -1.61 11.16 4.76
CA ARG A 128 -2.83 11.86 5.18
C ARG A 128 -2.52 13.28 5.66
N ASP A 129 -1.51 13.43 6.51
CA ASP A 129 -1.13 14.73 7.06
C ASP A 129 -0.63 15.69 5.96
N HIS A 130 0.06 15.19 4.94
CA HIS A 130 0.41 15.94 3.74
C HIS A 130 -0.84 16.39 2.97
N ILE A 131 -1.76 15.46 2.68
CA ILE A 131 -2.99 15.74 1.93
C ILE A 131 -3.88 16.76 2.66
N LEU A 132 -3.84 16.77 3.99
CA LEU A 132 -4.54 17.74 4.84
C LEU A 132 -3.75 19.03 5.09
N SER A 133 -2.56 19.18 4.49
CA SER A 133 -1.68 20.35 4.64
C SER A 133 -1.21 20.62 6.07
N PHE A 134 -1.16 19.59 6.92
CA PHE A 134 -0.56 19.68 8.27
C PHE A 134 0.97 19.61 8.19
N ILE A 135 1.49 18.90 7.20
CA ILE A 135 2.91 18.83 6.85
C ILE A 135 3.07 18.96 5.34
N SER A 136 4.29 19.25 4.88
CA SER A 136 4.66 19.14 3.46
C SER A 136 5.76 18.10 3.32
N LEU A 137 5.55 17.12 2.45
CA LEU A 137 6.51 16.05 2.17
C LEU A 137 7.20 16.37 0.86
N ASP A 138 8.47 16.77 0.93
CA ASP A 138 9.37 16.83 -0.22
C ASP A 138 10.12 15.50 -0.38
N ASP A 139 10.88 15.36 -1.46
CA ASP A 139 11.64 14.13 -1.75
C ASP A 139 12.61 13.75 -0.64
N SER A 140 13.21 14.74 0.04
CA SER A 140 14.14 14.49 1.15
C SER A 140 13.41 13.91 2.35
N LEU A 141 12.27 14.48 2.71
CA LEU A 141 11.48 14.05 3.85
C LEU A 141 10.78 12.71 3.58
N ILE A 142 10.37 12.43 2.34
CA ILE A 142 9.89 11.11 1.91
C ILE A 142 10.97 10.07 2.16
N ALA A 143 12.18 10.27 1.62
CA ALA A 143 13.27 9.31 1.76
C ALA A 143 13.63 9.05 3.24
N ARG A 144 13.71 10.12 4.06
CA ARG A 144 13.99 9.99 5.50
C ARG A 144 12.88 9.28 6.26
N THR A 145 11.62 9.51 5.89
CA THR A 145 10.47 8.85 6.53
C THR A 145 10.48 7.35 6.22
N VAL A 146 10.74 6.99 4.97
CA VAL A 146 10.80 5.58 4.55
C VAL A 146 11.99 4.87 5.21
N GLU A 147 13.14 5.53 5.33
CA GLU A 147 14.29 5.01 6.08
C GLU A 147 13.94 4.76 7.57
N ALA A 148 13.23 5.69 8.22
CA ALA A 148 12.82 5.53 9.60
C ALA A 148 11.85 4.34 9.79
N CYS A 149 10.97 4.10 8.82
CA CYS A 149 10.12 2.90 8.78
C CYS A 149 10.95 1.62 8.65
N TRP A 150 11.99 1.62 7.81
CA TRP A 150 12.94 0.50 7.71
C TRP A 150 13.66 0.25 9.03
N ASP A 151 14.19 1.29 9.68
CA ASP A 151 14.83 1.20 11.00
C ASP A 151 13.89 0.59 12.05
N GLY A 152 12.60 0.91 11.97
CA GLY A 152 11.55 0.37 12.82
C GLY A 152 11.40 -1.16 12.73
N ILE A 153 11.74 -1.77 11.59
CA ILE A 153 11.55 -3.22 11.35
C ILE A 153 12.85 -4.01 11.16
N ARG A 154 13.98 -3.36 10.87
CA ARG A 154 15.27 -4.06 10.68
C ARG A 154 15.76 -4.68 11.99
N ARG A 155 16.56 -5.74 11.86
CA ARG A 155 17.23 -6.38 13.00
C ARG A 155 18.46 -5.58 13.45
#